data_AF-F0Y2C8-F1
#
_entry.id   AF-F0Y2C8-F1
#
_cell.length_a   1.000
_cell.length_b   1.000
_cell.length_c   1.000
_cell.angle_alpha   90.00
_cell.angle_beta   90.00
_cell.angle_gamma   90.00
#
_symmetry.space_group_name_H-M   'P 1'
#
loop_
_entity.id
_entity.type
_entity.pdbx_description
1 polymer ?
#
loop_
_entity_poly.entity_id
_entity_poly.type
_entity_poly.pdbx_seq_one_letter_code
_entity_poly.pdbx_strand_id
1 'polypeptide(L)'
;MASSTREVHMAELSDQVDLCAYRATFTFLGNYLWHELGSTVTPEGALALESFYDYTYRLHTTGADQGSWETAYEWDAYVYLSSAFYVPSIDAHALTLSKNGVPHLKRSYAGAAGETWYVVFAFNPYNGETIALHSGTTAYRGEYPAFEASMCVDAIALPFTVARYQAWWASFNATFDEASGLPDVLPALVSQPTHNATGVAHFLRSAPAALYDWNVNERVGDAREGQKTGASGGACRITEIMAYTSIMEGDDDALDAAILAPVRFVESSARTGDLSVADYVDLVDRSVRAFTGQDAGYSRWLDNHVGLGNTLYKRPVDELAAWLERVDVPWHAHYTEMASDDDGAETLGSLWTAGVAGLAFELHGAFNFTAVHDPVGELDYCTRTSVCRAEDYAQCGLADDLVSSLESPKKER
;
A
#
# COMPACT_ATOMS: atom_id res chain seq x y z
N MET A 1 15.31 -15.41 26.84
CA MET A 1 13.93 -14.91 26.69
C MET A 1 14.00 -13.41 26.82
N ALA A 2 14.19 -12.73 25.68
CA ALA A 2 14.31 -11.28 25.62
C ALA A 2 12.89 -10.69 25.51
N SER A 3 12.50 -9.92 26.52
CA SER A 3 11.29 -9.13 26.56
C SER A 3 11.44 -7.96 25.58
N SER A 4 10.69 -7.93 24.48
CA SER A 4 10.58 -6.75 23.62
C SER A 4 9.42 -5.88 24.09
N THR A 5 9.69 -5.03 25.08
CA THR A 5 8.86 -3.85 25.33
C THR A 5 9.18 -2.83 24.24
N ARG A 6 8.29 -2.67 23.26
CA ARG A 6 8.27 -1.51 22.37
C ARG A 6 7.02 -0.69 22.69
N GLU A 7 7.15 0.19 23.68
CA GLU A 7 6.30 1.38 23.74
C GLU A 7 6.76 2.29 22.59
N VAL A 8 5.94 2.41 21.54
CA VAL A 8 6.19 3.38 20.47
C VAL A 8 5.68 4.73 20.96
N HIS A 9 6.55 5.48 21.64
CA HIS A 9 6.37 6.90 21.88
C HIS A 9 6.69 7.69 20.61
N MET A 10 5.75 7.78 19.67
CA MET A 10 5.89 8.65 18.49
C MET A 10 6.11 10.13 18.88
N ALA A 11 5.62 10.56 20.05
CA ALA A 11 5.74 11.93 20.51
C ALA A 11 7.11 12.27 21.15
N GLU A 12 7.83 11.30 21.73
CA GLU A 12 9.13 11.55 22.40
C GLU A 12 10.34 11.47 21.45
N LEU A 13 10.17 10.96 20.23
CA LEU A 13 11.24 10.95 19.22
C LEU A 13 11.53 12.34 18.62
N SER A 14 10.61 13.31 18.78
CA SER A 14 10.80 14.66 18.25
C SER A 14 11.81 15.51 19.04
N ASP A 15 12.15 15.12 20.28
CA ASP A 15 12.94 15.95 21.19
C ASP A 15 14.45 15.60 21.24
N GLN A 16 14.96 14.59 20.51
CA GLN A 16 16.35 14.15 20.73
C GLN A 16 17.29 13.93 19.54
N VAL A 17 16.87 13.96 18.27
CA VAL A 17 17.81 13.96 17.13
C VAL A 17 17.15 14.68 15.95
N ASP A 18 17.85 15.64 15.31
CA ASP A 18 17.48 16.18 13.99
C ASP A 18 17.57 15.06 12.95
N LEU A 19 16.66 14.09 12.98
CA LEU A 19 16.58 13.02 12.00
C LEU A 19 16.00 13.58 10.71
N CYS A 20 16.78 13.49 9.64
CA CYS A 20 16.34 13.86 8.31
C CYS A 20 15.27 12.91 7.76
N ALA A 21 15.25 11.65 8.20
CA ALA A 21 14.20 10.67 7.93
C ALA A 21 14.06 9.64 9.06
N TYR A 22 12.89 9.01 9.16
CA TYR A 22 12.59 7.90 10.06
C TYR A 22 11.74 6.84 9.36
N ARG A 23 11.91 5.58 9.78
CA ARG A 23 11.11 4.44 9.32
C ARG A 23 10.53 3.71 10.52
N ALA A 24 9.21 3.62 10.59
CA ALA A 24 8.53 2.71 11.51
C ALA A 24 8.21 1.41 10.76
N THR A 25 8.72 0.28 11.26
CA THR A 25 8.43 -1.05 10.71
C THR A 25 7.53 -1.81 11.67
N PHE A 26 6.39 -2.26 11.16
CA PHE A 26 5.48 -3.18 11.83
C PHE A 26 5.59 -4.54 11.17
N THR A 27 5.64 -5.59 11.98
CA THR A 27 5.64 -6.97 11.50
C THR A 27 4.35 -7.62 11.95
N PHE A 28 3.55 -8.04 10.98
CA PHE A 28 2.29 -8.72 11.19
C PHE A 28 2.43 -10.23 10.96
N LEU A 29 1.36 -10.98 11.21
CA LEU A 29 1.36 -12.43 11.01
C LEU A 29 1.73 -12.80 9.56
N GLY A 30 2.42 -13.92 9.39
CA GLY A 30 2.95 -14.33 8.08
C GLY A 30 4.11 -13.46 7.60
N ASN A 31 4.87 -12.86 8.52
CA ASN A 31 6.02 -11.99 8.24
C ASN A 31 5.71 -10.84 7.26
N TYR A 32 4.47 -10.39 7.24
CA TYR A 32 4.08 -9.24 6.43
C TYR A 32 4.64 -7.98 7.09
N LEU A 33 5.49 -7.27 6.34
CA LEU A 33 6.12 -6.05 6.79
C LEU A 33 5.30 -4.85 6.29
N TRP A 34 5.02 -3.94 7.21
CA TRP A 34 4.45 -2.65 6.91
C TRP A 34 5.45 -1.59 7.31
N HIS A 35 5.71 -0.65 6.39
CA HIS A 35 6.61 0.46 6.61
C HIS A 35 5.84 1.77 6.57
N GLU A 36 5.99 2.59 7.61
CA GLU A 36 5.63 4.00 7.57
C GLU A 36 6.93 4.80 7.51
N LEU A 37 7.09 5.59 6.46
CA LEU A 37 8.28 6.41 6.24
C LEU A 37 7.93 7.87 6.44
N GLY A 38 8.78 8.58 7.18
CA GLY A 38 8.76 10.03 7.27
C GLY A 38 10.11 10.57 6.84
N SER A 39 10.11 11.59 5.99
CA SER A 39 11.32 12.33 5.61
C SER A 39 11.05 13.84 5.63
N THR A 40 12.07 14.58 6.05
CA THR A 40 12.10 16.05 6.09
C THR A 40 12.84 16.66 4.89
N VAL A 41 13.46 15.82 4.05
CA VAL A 41 14.26 16.25 2.89
C VAL A 41 13.84 15.42 1.68
N THR A 42 13.07 15.99 0.75
CA THR A 42 12.69 15.29 -0.48
C THR A 42 12.86 16.17 -1.72
N PRO A 43 12.96 15.56 -2.91
CA PRO A 43 13.09 16.28 -4.18
C PRO A 43 12.01 17.33 -4.43
N GLU A 44 10.81 17.06 -3.95
CA GLU A 44 9.64 17.95 -4.01
C GLU A 44 9.83 19.24 -3.19
N GLY A 45 10.99 19.41 -2.55
CA GLY A 45 11.33 20.54 -1.70
C GLY A 45 10.92 20.30 -0.25
N ALA A 46 10.93 21.38 0.54
CA ALA A 46 10.37 21.36 1.90
C ALA A 46 8.84 21.44 1.84
N LEU A 47 8.18 20.53 1.11
CA LEU A 47 6.76 20.29 1.37
C LEU A 47 6.68 19.79 2.80
N ALA A 48 6.17 20.66 3.66
CA ALA A 48 5.97 20.36 5.06
C ALA A 48 5.10 19.10 5.14
N LEU A 49 5.34 18.28 6.15
CA LEU A 49 4.57 17.06 6.40
C LEU A 49 3.06 17.38 6.47
N GLU A 50 2.73 18.57 6.94
CA GLU A 50 1.41 19.18 6.98
C GLU A 50 0.78 19.38 5.59
N SER A 51 1.56 19.66 4.54
CA SER A 51 1.05 19.76 3.16
C SER A 51 0.62 18.39 2.62
N PHE A 52 1.32 17.34 3.04
CA PHE A 52 0.95 15.96 2.73
C PHE A 52 -0.30 15.55 3.52
N TYR A 53 -0.40 15.96 4.79
CA TYR A 53 -1.58 15.74 5.62
C TYR A 53 -2.82 16.49 5.11
N ASP A 54 -2.68 17.75 4.72
CA ASP A 54 -3.75 18.52 4.10
C ASP A 54 -4.20 17.87 2.79
N TYR A 55 -3.24 17.33 2.02
CA TYR A 55 -3.54 16.60 0.80
C TYR A 55 -4.33 15.32 1.07
N THR A 56 -3.82 14.44 1.95
CA THR A 56 -4.46 13.15 2.28
C THR A 56 -5.83 13.36 2.92
N TYR A 57 -5.97 14.40 3.74
CA TYR A 57 -7.25 14.81 4.30
C TYR A 57 -8.26 15.22 3.23
N ARG A 58 -7.81 15.97 2.21
CA ARG A 58 -8.65 16.41 1.08
C ARG A 58 -9.08 15.29 0.14
N LEU A 59 -8.47 14.11 0.23
CA LEU A 59 -8.95 12.92 -0.50
C LEU A 59 -10.32 12.48 0.04
N HIS A 60 -10.50 12.52 1.35
CA HIS A 60 -11.71 12.04 2.03
C HIS A 60 -12.74 13.13 2.35
N THR A 61 -12.31 14.39 2.37
CA THR A 61 -13.15 15.53 2.78
C THR A 61 -13.37 16.55 1.67
N THR A 62 -14.52 17.22 1.72
CA THR A 62 -14.82 18.35 0.83
C THR A 62 -14.57 19.68 1.55
N GLY A 63 -14.34 20.76 0.82
CA GLY A 63 -14.13 22.10 1.38
C GLY A 63 -15.22 22.63 2.34
N ALA A 64 -16.42 22.02 2.38
CA ALA A 64 -17.46 22.34 3.38
C ALA A 64 -17.23 21.67 4.75
N ASP A 65 -16.42 20.61 4.79
CA ASP A 65 -16.16 19.74 5.94
C ASP A 65 -14.78 19.98 6.57
N GLN A 66 -13.98 20.89 6.00
CA GLN A 66 -12.64 21.27 6.46
C GLN A 66 -12.73 22.05 7.78
N GLY A 67 -12.86 21.36 8.90
CA GLY A 67 -12.94 22.00 10.22
C GLY A 67 -13.04 21.07 11.42
N SER A 68 -13.37 19.80 11.23
CA SER A 68 -13.34 18.83 12.33
C SER A 68 -12.99 17.43 11.83
N TRP A 69 -11.84 16.91 12.24
CA TRP A 69 -11.55 15.47 12.17
C TRP A 69 -12.62 14.61 12.86
N GLU A 70 -13.42 15.24 13.73
CA GLU A 70 -14.49 14.62 14.51
C GLU A 70 -15.80 14.36 13.73
N THR A 71 -15.96 14.88 12.50
CA THR A 71 -17.12 14.53 11.66
C THR A 71 -17.02 13.11 11.14
N ALA A 72 -18.17 12.43 11.07
CA ALA A 72 -18.28 11.02 10.72
C ALA A 72 -17.46 10.69 9.47
N TYR A 73 -16.53 9.74 9.60
CA TYR A 73 -15.89 9.14 8.44
C TYR A 73 -17.00 8.62 7.52
N GLU A 74 -17.08 9.13 6.30
CA GLU A 74 -18.12 8.79 5.32
C GLU A 74 -17.51 8.01 4.16
N TRP A 75 -18.31 7.16 3.51
CA TRP A 75 -17.82 6.37 2.39
C TRP A 75 -17.45 7.25 1.20
N ASP A 76 -16.26 7.05 0.63
CA ASP A 76 -15.74 7.70 -0.58
C ASP A 76 -14.89 6.72 -1.40
N ALA A 77 -14.39 7.16 -2.55
CA ALA A 77 -13.56 6.34 -3.42
C ALA A 77 -12.16 6.05 -2.84
N TYR A 78 -11.67 6.83 -1.88
CA TYR A 78 -10.35 6.64 -1.26
C TYR A 78 -10.39 5.66 -0.08
N VAL A 79 -11.57 5.21 0.35
CA VAL A 79 -11.70 4.00 1.19
C VAL A 79 -10.99 2.79 0.55
N TYR A 80 -10.86 2.78 -0.78
CA TYR A 80 -10.12 1.75 -1.51
C TYR A 80 -8.60 1.95 -1.52
N LEU A 81 -8.04 3.05 -0.98
CA LEU A 81 -6.61 3.20 -0.72
C LEU A 81 -6.38 2.54 0.64
N SER A 82 -6.29 1.22 0.66
CA SER A 82 -6.45 0.48 1.92
C SER A 82 -5.63 -0.78 2.01
N SER A 83 -5.14 -1.04 3.22
CA SER A 83 -4.71 -2.36 3.64
C SER A 83 -5.71 -2.98 4.59
N ALA A 84 -6.11 -4.21 4.28
CA ALA A 84 -7.11 -4.96 4.98
C ALA A 84 -6.52 -6.17 5.69
N PHE A 85 -6.98 -6.41 6.91
CA PHE A 85 -6.53 -7.47 7.78
C PHE A 85 -7.68 -8.29 8.33
N TYR A 86 -7.41 -9.54 8.66
CA TYR A 86 -8.27 -10.40 9.45
C TYR A 86 -7.91 -10.36 10.93
N VAL A 87 -8.93 -10.34 11.79
CA VAL A 87 -8.85 -10.54 13.24
C VAL A 87 -9.90 -11.53 13.74
N PRO A 88 -9.59 -12.36 14.76
CA PRO A 88 -10.52 -13.38 15.27
C PRO A 88 -11.79 -12.78 15.90
N SER A 89 -11.68 -11.59 16.47
CA SER A 89 -12.80 -10.73 16.87
C SER A 89 -12.42 -9.27 16.67
N ILE A 90 -13.37 -8.48 16.16
CA ILE A 90 -13.17 -7.06 15.89
C ILE A 90 -13.45 -6.15 17.10
N ASP A 91 -14.01 -6.71 18.18
CA ASP A 91 -14.57 -5.95 19.30
C ASP A 91 -13.53 -5.08 20.01
N ALA A 92 -12.35 -5.64 20.30
CA ALA A 92 -11.29 -4.93 21.04
C ALA A 92 -10.72 -3.76 20.23
N HIS A 93 -10.54 -3.96 18.91
CA HIS A 93 -10.09 -2.93 17.99
C HIS A 93 -11.12 -1.80 17.86
N ALA A 94 -12.39 -2.13 17.61
CA ALA A 94 -13.47 -1.16 17.50
C ALA A 94 -13.66 -0.33 18.79
N LEU A 95 -13.56 -0.98 19.96
CA LEU A 95 -13.62 -0.31 21.26
C LEU A 95 -12.43 0.63 21.46
N THR A 96 -11.23 0.20 21.08
CA THR A 96 -10.01 1.02 21.20
C THR A 96 -10.07 2.25 20.33
N LEU A 97 -10.51 2.12 19.07
CA LEU A 97 -10.74 3.25 18.17
C LEU A 97 -11.73 4.24 18.78
N SER A 98 -12.87 3.75 19.30
CA SER A 98 -13.88 4.58 19.96
C SER A 98 -13.34 5.29 21.20
N LYS A 99 -12.59 4.59 22.04
CA LYS A 99 -12.00 5.12 23.29
C LYS A 99 -10.97 6.22 23.00
N ASN A 100 -10.22 6.09 21.91
CA ASN A 100 -9.20 7.03 21.50
C ASN A 100 -9.75 8.16 20.61
N GLY A 101 -11.06 8.22 20.38
CA GLY A 101 -11.68 9.23 19.53
C GLY A 101 -11.30 9.13 18.06
N VAL A 102 -10.86 7.95 17.59
CA VAL A 102 -10.50 7.73 16.19
C VAL A 102 -11.78 7.53 15.36
N PRO A 103 -12.05 8.39 14.36
CA PRO A 103 -13.19 8.22 13.45
C PRO A 103 -13.09 6.88 12.71
N HIS A 104 -14.20 6.15 12.64
CA HIS A 104 -14.23 4.85 11.97
C HIS A 104 -15.62 4.51 11.43
N LEU A 105 -15.65 3.68 10.38
CA LEU A 105 -16.86 3.18 9.74
C LEU A 105 -17.03 1.69 10.03
N LYS A 106 -18.21 1.31 10.53
CA LYS A 106 -18.59 -0.09 10.77
C LYS A 106 -19.51 -0.58 9.67
N ARG A 107 -19.23 -1.73 9.06
CA ARG A 107 -20.10 -2.34 8.03
C ARG A 107 -20.14 -3.87 8.13
N SER A 108 -21.13 -4.48 7.51
CA SER A 108 -21.19 -5.94 7.33
C SER A 108 -21.49 -6.36 5.90
N TYR A 109 -20.99 -7.53 5.50
CA TYR A 109 -21.27 -8.15 4.21
C TYR A 109 -21.41 -9.67 4.34
N ALA A 110 -22.03 -10.31 3.34
CA ALA A 110 -22.01 -11.77 3.23
C ALA A 110 -20.78 -12.22 2.45
N GLY A 111 -19.99 -13.14 3.00
CA GLY A 111 -18.79 -13.71 2.39
C GLY A 111 -19.08 -14.75 1.32
N ALA A 112 -18.01 -15.39 0.83
CA ALA A 112 -18.07 -16.33 -0.29
C ALA A 112 -18.94 -17.58 -0.02
N ALA A 113 -19.06 -18.01 1.24
CA ALA A 113 -19.91 -19.14 1.65
C ALA A 113 -21.21 -18.68 2.33
N GLY A 114 -21.57 -17.40 2.21
CA GLY A 114 -22.76 -16.81 2.81
C GLY A 114 -22.63 -16.47 4.30
N GLU A 115 -21.45 -16.65 4.88
CA GLU A 115 -21.16 -16.24 6.25
C GLU A 115 -21.15 -14.72 6.40
N THR A 116 -21.53 -14.19 7.56
CA THR A 116 -21.49 -12.74 7.79
C THR A 116 -20.09 -12.31 8.21
N TRP A 117 -19.57 -11.32 7.51
CA TRP A 117 -18.36 -10.59 7.83
C TRP A 117 -18.71 -9.23 8.41
N TYR A 118 -17.92 -8.80 9.39
CA TYR A 118 -17.95 -7.48 9.99
C TYR A 118 -16.63 -6.80 9.67
N VAL A 119 -16.69 -5.51 9.35
CA VAL A 119 -15.51 -4.72 9.04
C VAL A 119 -15.57 -3.36 9.73
N VAL A 120 -14.43 -2.94 10.26
CA VAL A 120 -14.19 -1.57 10.72
C VAL A 120 -13.11 -0.96 9.85
N PHE A 121 -13.42 0.19 9.27
CA PHE A 121 -12.46 1.02 8.55
C PHE A 121 -12.03 2.18 9.42
N ALA A 122 -10.73 2.38 9.56
CA ALA A 122 -10.14 3.53 10.21
C ALA A 122 -9.17 4.19 9.23
N PHE A 123 -9.31 5.49 9.04
CA PHE A 123 -8.43 6.28 8.20
C PHE A 123 -7.15 6.64 8.94
N ASN A 124 -5.99 6.48 8.29
CA ASN A 124 -4.73 7.02 8.76
C ASN A 124 -4.58 8.46 8.24
N PRO A 125 -4.70 9.48 9.12
CA PRO A 125 -4.64 10.89 8.73
C PRO A 125 -3.29 11.28 8.14
N TYR A 126 -2.25 10.51 8.41
CA TYR A 126 -0.89 10.87 8.06
C TYR A 126 -0.50 10.46 6.65
N ASN A 127 -1.09 9.38 6.12
CA ASN A 127 -0.71 8.85 4.81
C ASN A 127 -1.87 8.67 3.84
N GLY A 128 -3.11 8.89 4.27
CA GLY A 128 -4.26 8.74 3.40
C GLY A 128 -4.80 7.31 3.34
N GLU A 129 -4.10 6.36 3.95
CA GLU A 129 -4.46 4.95 3.86
C GLU A 129 -5.60 4.61 4.82
N THR A 130 -6.53 3.79 4.35
CA THR A 130 -7.57 3.19 5.17
C THR A 130 -7.11 1.83 5.69
N ILE A 131 -7.11 1.65 7.00
CA ILE A 131 -6.93 0.34 7.63
C ILE A 131 -8.31 -0.31 7.76
N ALA A 132 -8.50 -1.47 7.13
CA ALA A 132 -9.72 -2.25 7.22
C ALA A 132 -9.51 -3.51 8.06
N LEU A 133 -10.21 -3.64 9.18
CA LEU A 133 -10.17 -4.83 10.03
C LEU A 133 -11.41 -5.66 9.77
N HIS A 134 -11.24 -6.92 9.39
CA HIS A 134 -12.30 -7.86 9.05
C HIS A 134 -12.39 -8.97 10.09
N SER A 135 -13.61 -9.37 10.45
CA SER A 135 -13.84 -10.51 11.33
C SER A 135 -15.15 -11.22 11.00
N GLY A 136 -15.20 -12.52 11.26
CA GLY A 136 -16.47 -13.26 11.29
C GLY A 136 -17.24 -13.12 12.60
N THR A 137 -16.65 -12.48 13.62
CA THR A 137 -17.17 -12.45 14.98
C THR A 137 -17.20 -11.04 15.56
N THR A 138 -18.34 -10.69 16.18
CA THR A 138 -18.50 -9.50 17.02
C THR A 138 -19.61 -9.73 18.05
N ALA A 139 -19.46 -9.17 19.25
CA ALA A 139 -20.52 -9.06 20.24
C ALA A 139 -21.57 -7.98 19.89
N TYR A 140 -21.23 -7.03 19.02
CA TYR A 140 -22.00 -5.81 18.74
C TYR A 140 -22.64 -5.81 17.35
N ARG A 141 -23.21 -6.93 16.91
CA ARG A 141 -23.72 -7.11 15.54
C ARG A 141 -24.66 -5.99 15.05
N GLY A 142 -25.47 -5.44 15.95
CA GLY A 142 -26.41 -4.35 15.63
C GLY A 142 -25.76 -3.02 15.25
N GLU A 143 -24.45 -2.87 15.47
CA GLU A 143 -23.68 -1.65 15.13
C GLU A 143 -23.04 -1.71 13.73
N TYR A 144 -23.19 -2.83 13.01
CA TYR A 144 -22.56 -3.05 11.71
C TYR A 144 -23.62 -3.13 10.61
N PRO A 145 -24.13 -1.97 10.12
CA PRO A 145 -25.08 -1.95 9.02
C PRO A 145 -24.48 -2.62 7.77
N ALA A 146 -25.34 -3.23 6.95
CA ALA A 146 -24.91 -3.81 5.68
C ALA A 146 -24.34 -2.73 4.75
N PHE A 147 -23.44 -3.12 3.85
CA PHE A 147 -23.00 -2.25 2.77
C PHE A 147 -24.17 -1.78 1.90
N GLU A 148 -24.09 -0.52 1.48
CA GLU A 148 -24.98 0.03 0.47
C GLU A 148 -24.51 -0.38 -0.93
N ALA A 149 -25.43 -0.43 -1.89
CA ALA A 149 -25.14 -0.77 -3.28
C ALA A 149 -24.05 0.12 -3.91
N SER A 150 -23.99 1.39 -3.52
CA SER A 150 -23.00 2.38 -3.98
C SER A 150 -21.57 2.12 -3.48
N MET A 151 -21.39 1.25 -2.49
CA MET A 151 -20.11 1.03 -1.82
C MET A 151 -19.26 -0.08 -2.44
N CYS A 152 -19.74 -0.74 -3.51
CA CYS A 152 -19.02 -1.80 -4.21
C CYS A 152 -18.37 -2.82 -3.24
N VAL A 153 -19.21 -3.62 -2.60
CA VAL A 153 -18.79 -4.59 -1.58
C VAL A 153 -17.75 -5.59 -2.13
N ASP A 154 -17.79 -5.91 -3.42
CA ASP A 154 -16.87 -6.88 -4.03
C ASP A 154 -15.41 -6.38 -4.08
N ALA A 155 -15.18 -5.07 -3.98
CA ALA A 155 -13.83 -4.51 -3.93
C ALA A 155 -13.14 -4.74 -2.58
N ILE A 156 -13.90 -4.79 -1.48
CA ILE A 156 -13.39 -4.94 -0.12
C ILE A 156 -13.65 -6.33 0.47
N ALA A 157 -14.57 -7.12 -0.11
CA ALA A 157 -14.90 -8.44 0.39
C ALA A 157 -13.68 -9.36 0.30
N LEU A 158 -13.32 -9.97 1.43
CA LEU A 158 -12.21 -10.91 1.45
C LEU A 158 -12.53 -12.16 0.60
N PRO A 159 -11.55 -12.68 -0.17
CA PRO A 159 -11.77 -13.78 -1.13
C PRO A 159 -12.04 -15.14 -0.48
N PHE A 160 -11.62 -15.36 0.77
CA PHE A 160 -11.75 -16.64 1.47
C PHE A 160 -12.78 -16.62 2.59
N THR A 161 -13.17 -17.81 3.05
CA THR A 161 -14.14 -17.95 4.14
C THR A 161 -13.54 -17.56 5.49
N VAL A 162 -14.40 -17.17 6.44
CA VAL A 162 -13.98 -16.91 7.84
C VAL A 162 -13.17 -18.09 8.40
N ALA A 163 -13.62 -19.33 8.14
CA ALA A 163 -12.94 -20.52 8.62
C ALA A 163 -11.51 -20.66 8.07
N ARG A 164 -11.28 -20.26 6.81
CA ARG A 164 -9.95 -20.29 6.20
C ARG A 164 -9.02 -19.26 6.84
N TYR A 165 -9.49 -18.01 7.01
CA TYR A 165 -8.70 -16.98 7.68
C TYR A 165 -8.42 -17.31 9.15
N GLN A 166 -9.40 -17.87 9.86
CA GLN A 166 -9.20 -18.34 11.24
C GLN A 166 -8.14 -19.45 11.31
N ALA A 167 -8.13 -20.38 10.33
CA ALA A 167 -7.12 -21.43 10.28
C ALA A 167 -5.71 -20.88 10.02
N TRP A 168 -5.57 -19.93 9.08
CA TRP A 168 -4.30 -19.23 8.86
C TRP A 168 -3.85 -18.44 10.09
N TRP A 169 -4.74 -17.67 10.71
CA TRP A 169 -4.43 -16.92 11.93
C TRP A 169 -3.91 -17.85 13.03
N ALA A 170 -4.56 -19.00 13.23
CA ALA A 170 -4.14 -20.00 14.21
C ALA A 170 -2.81 -20.69 13.85
N SER A 171 -2.49 -20.89 12.56
CA SER A 171 -1.25 -21.56 12.15
C SER A 171 0.01 -20.74 12.43
N PHE A 172 -0.10 -19.42 12.58
CA PHE A 172 1.01 -18.55 12.96
C PHE A 172 1.24 -18.44 14.47
N ASN A 173 0.61 -19.31 15.29
CA ASN A 173 0.63 -19.23 16.76
C ASN A 173 0.24 -17.83 17.27
N ALA A 174 -0.66 -17.17 16.55
CA ALA A 174 -1.08 -15.81 16.86
C ALA A 174 -1.69 -15.73 18.27
N THR A 175 -1.46 -14.60 18.92
CA THR A 175 -1.84 -14.36 20.30
C THR A 175 -2.66 -13.07 20.45
N PHE A 176 -3.17 -12.84 21.65
CA PHE A 176 -3.45 -11.48 22.08
C PHE A 176 -2.13 -10.87 22.50
N ASP A 177 -1.75 -9.76 21.89
CA ASP A 177 -0.62 -8.99 22.38
C ASP A 177 -0.96 -8.49 23.78
N GLU A 178 -0.25 -9.01 24.78
CA GLU A 178 -0.49 -8.68 26.18
C GLU A 178 -0.23 -7.18 26.47
N ALA A 179 0.60 -6.51 25.67
CA ALA A 179 0.95 -5.10 25.87
C ALA A 179 -0.15 -4.15 25.37
N SER A 180 -0.66 -4.37 24.16
CA SER A 180 -1.76 -3.55 23.61
C SER A 180 -3.15 -4.03 24.01
N GLY A 181 -3.29 -5.28 24.43
CA GLY A 181 -4.58 -5.94 24.65
C GLY A 181 -5.36 -6.18 23.35
N LEU A 182 -4.72 -6.04 22.19
CA LEU A 182 -5.30 -6.25 20.88
C LEU A 182 -4.86 -7.61 20.31
N PRO A 183 -5.75 -8.31 19.57
CA PRO A 183 -5.33 -9.52 18.87
C PRO A 183 -4.40 -9.18 17.70
N ASP A 184 -3.43 -10.06 17.45
CA ASP A 184 -2.59 -10.01 16.26
C ASP A 184 -3.45 -9.94 14.98
N VAL A 185 -2.98 -9.20 13.99
CA VAL A 185 -3.67 -9.02 12.70
C VAL A 185 -3.00 -9.85 11.61
N LEU A 186 -3.82 -10.40 10.72
CA LEU A 186 -3.37 -11.21 9.58
C LEU A 186 -3.63 -10.44 8.27
N PRO A 187 -2.63 -10.16 7.43
CA PRO A 187 -2.85 -9.46 6.15
C PRO A 187 -3.83 -10.25 5.28
N ALA A 188 -4.75 -9.55 4.61
CA ALA A 188 -5.84 -10.20 3.89
C ALA A 188 -6.10 -9.64 2.49
N LEU A 189 -5.87 -8.34 2.27
CA LEU A 189 -6.10 -7.66 1.00
C LEU A 189 -5.38 -6.31 1.00
N VAL A 190 -4.80 -5.93 -0.13
CA VAL A 190 -4.42 -4.54 -0.43
C VAL A 190 -5.33 -4.03 -1.54
N SER A 191 -5.76 -2.79 -1.43
CA SER A 191 -6.58 -2.12 -2.44
C SER A 191 -5.99 -0.75 -2.77
N GLN A 192 -6.18 -0.35 -4.02
CA GLN A 192 -5.77 0.93 -4.58
C GLN A 192 -6.93 1.51 -5.41
N PRO A 193 -7.33 2.78 -5.22
CA PRO A 193 -8.30 3.42 -6.10
C PRO A 193 -7.65 3.70 -7.46
N THR A 194 -8.41 3.53 -8.53
CA THR A 194 -7.98 3.89 -9.89
C THR A 194 -9.10 4.55 -10.66
N HIS A 195 -8.77 5.41 -11.60
CA HIS A 195 -9.73 5.97 -12.54
C HIS A 195 -9.82 5.15 -13.84
N ASN A 196 -9.03 4.08 -13.98
CA ASN A 196 -8.95 3.26 -15.18
C ASN A 196 -8.53 1.81 -14.86
N ALA A 197 -9.46 0.98 -14.36
CA ALA A 197 -9.14 -0.39 -13.96
C ALA A 197 -8.69 -1.27 -15.15
N THR A 198 -9.28 -1.07 -16.33
CA THR A 198 -8.89 -1.81 -17.54
C THR A 198 -7.47 -1.45 -18.00
N GLY A 199 -7.07 -0.18 -17.87
CA GLY A 199 -5.69 0.26 -18.13
C GLY A 199 -4.68 -0.44 -17.22
N VAL A 200 -5.04 -0.61 -15.94
CA VAL A 200 -4.22 -1.39 -14.99
C VAL A 200 -4.09 -2.85 -15.44
N ALA A 201 -5.20 -3.48 -15.84
CA ALA A 201 -5.15 -4.87 -16.32
C ALA A 201 -4.27 -5.02 -17.57
N HIS A 202 -4.34 -4.07 -18.50
CA HIS A 202 -3.46 -4.05 -19.67
C HIS A 202 -1.99 -3.90 -19.29
N PHE A 203 -1.67 -2.98 -18.36
CA PHE A 203 -0.32 -2.80 -17.84
C PHE A 203 0.24 -4.10 -17.25
N LEU A 204 -0.49 -4.71 -16.31
CA LEU A 204 -0.04 -5.92 -15.61
C LEU A 204 0.13 -7.11 -16.57
N ARG A 205 -0.76 -7.28 -17.55
CA ARG A 205 -0.63 -8.35 -18.57
C ARG A 205 0.47 -8.10 -19.58
N SER A 206 0.90 -6.85 -19.76
CA SER A 206 2.02 -6.52 -20.65
C SER A 206 3.38 -6.82 -20.02
N ALA A 207 3.43 -7.02 -18.71
CA ALA A 207 4.64 -7.44 -18.01
C ALA A 207 5.11 -8.80 -18.56
N PRO A 208 6.43 -9.04 -18.67
CA PRO A 208 6.93 -10.31 -19.16
C PRO A 208 6.46 -11.44 -18.23
N ALA A 209 5.59 -12.32 -18.74
CA ALA A 209 5.05 -13.47 -17.99
C ALA A 209 6.15 -14.41 -17.45
N ALA A 210 7.38 -14.31 -17.96
CA ALA A 210 8.53 -15.04 -17.48
C ALA A 210 9.07 -14.56 -16.12
N LEU A 211 8.72 -13.34 -15.69
CA LEU A 211 9.24 -12.70 -14.48
C LEU A 211 8.19 -12.67 -13.37
N TYR A 212 6.95 -12.34 -13.71
CA TYR A 212 5.82 -12.42 -12.78
C TYR A 212 4.61 -12.97 -13.53
N ASP A 213 4.13 -14.16 -13.14
CA ASP A 213 2.85 -14.69 -13.60
C ASP A 213 1.72 -14.04 -12.80
N TRP A 214 1.48 -12.77 -13.09
CA TRP A 214 0.36 -12.04 -12.53
C TRP A 214 -0.92 -12.76 -12.98
N ASN A 215 -1.57 -13.49 -12.07
CA ASN A 215 -2.91 -14.01 -12.30
C ASN A 215 -3.91 -12.84 -12.28
N VAL A 216 -3.93 -12.06 -13.37
CA VAL A 216 -4.72 -10.84 -13.52
C VAL A 216 -6.17 -11.18 -13.81
N ASN A 217 -7.04 -10.91 -12.86
CA ASN A 217 -8.47 -11.10 -12.96
C ASN A 217 -9.18 -9.74 -13.06
N GLU A 218 -10.03 -9.57 -14.07
CA GLU A 218 -10.92 -8.41 -14.20
C GLU A 218 -12.34 -8.83 -13.87
N ARG A 219 -13.03 -8.03 -13.05
CA ARG A 219 -14.45 -8.22 -12.76
C ARG A 219 -15.16 -6.89 -12.60
N VAL A 220 -16.45 -6.89 -12.95
CA VAL A 220 -17.36 -5.81 -12.58
C VAL A 220 -17.96 -6.21 -11.23
N GLY A 221 -17.74 -5.40 -10.21
CA GLY A 221 -18.39 -5.59 -8.91
C GLY A 221 -19.84 -5.12 -9.03
N ASP A 222 -20.77 -6.05 -8.85
CA ASP A 222 -22.19 -5.74 -8.92
C ASP A 222 -22.69 -5.30 -7.53
N ALA A 223 -23.59 -4.32 -7.52
CA ALA A 223 -24.56 -4.22 -6.44
C ALA A 223 -25.43 -5.49 -6.50
N ARG A 224 -25.04 -6.54 -5.77
CA ARG A 224 -25.58 -7.91 -5.81
C ARG A 224 -27.01 -8.04 -6.35
N GLU A 225 -27.14 -8.91 -7.34
CA GLU A 225 -28.38 -9.30 -8.01
C GLU A 225 -29.47 -9.70 -6.99
N GLY A 226 -30.49 -8.85 -6.83
CA GLY A 226 -31.59 -9.03 -5.87
C GLY A 226 -32.12 -7.71 -5.28
N GLN A 227 -31.34 -6.64 -5.30
CA GLN A 227 -31.77 -5.32 -4.82
C GLN A 227 -32.30 -4.48 -5.99
N LYS A 228 -33.59 -4.66 -6.31
CA LYS A 228 -34.32 -3.76 -7.23
C LYS A 228 -34.39 -2.36 -6.62
N THR A 229 -33.38 -1.54 -6.84
CA THR A 229 -33.44 -0.11 -6.58
C THR A 229 -33.33 0.61 -7.93
N GLY A 230 -34.34 1.41 -8.25
CA GLY A 230 -34.43 2.19 -9.49
C GLY A 230 -33.49 3.40 -9.51
N ALA A 231 -32.29 3.25 -8.95
CA ALA A 231 -31.20 4.21 -9.00
C ALA A 231 -29.97 3.48 -9.54
N SER A 232 -29.17 4.16 -10.35
CA SER A 232 -27.89 3.70 -10.88
C SER A 232 -26.88 3.41 -9.75
N GLY A 233 -27.10 2.35 -8.98
CA GLY A 233 -26.21 1.87 -7.92
C GLY A 233 -24.88 1.49 -8.55
N GLY A 234 -23.84 2.24 -8.22
CA GLY A 234 -22.57 2.27 -8.93
C GLY A 234 -21.90 0.90 -9.01
N ALA A 235 -21.99 0.27 -10.18
CA ALA A 235 -21.09 -0.80 -10.54
C ALA A 235 -19.65 -0.26 -10.50
N CYS A 236 -18.75 -1.01 -9.87
CA CYS A 236 -17.32 -0.72 -9.89
C CYS A 236 -16.62 -1.68 -10.84
N ARG A 237 -15.44 -1.31 -11.31
CA ARG A 237 -14.53 -2.25 -12.00
C ARG A 237 -13.37 -2.56 -11.07
N ILE A 238 -13.03 -3.83 -11.00
CA ILE A 238 -11.96 -4.34 -10.16
C ILE A 238 -10.99 -5.09 -11.07
N THR A 239 -9.73 -4.68 -11.02
CA THR A 239 -8.60 -5.47 -11.52
C THR A 239 -7.86 -6.02 -10.32
N GLU A 240 -7.60 -7.31 -10.29
CA GLU A 240 -7.01 -8.01 -9.16
C GLU A 240 -5.82 -8.86 -9.60
N ILE A 241 -4.75 -8.84 -8.81
CA ILE A 241 -3.69 -9.86 -8.82
C ILE A 241 -3.70 -10.56 -7.47
N MET A 242 -3.32 -11.83 -7.45
CA MET A 242 -3.12 -12.58 -6.21
C MET A 242 -1.63 -12.67 -5.91
N ALA A 243 -1.24 -12.29 -4.70
CA ALA A 243 0.13 -12.41 -4.21
C ALA A 243 0.18 -13.27 -2.95
N TYR A 244 1.29 -13.95 -2.73
CA TYR A 244 1.55 -14.65 -1.47
C TYR A 244 2.27 -13.70 -0.50
N THR A 245 1.91 -13.74 0.78
CA THR A 245 2.70 -13.09 1.81
C THR A 245 4.07 -13.76 1.90
N SER A 246 5.11 -12.95 2.12
CA SER A 246 6.50 -13.42 2.26
C SER A 246 6.60 -14.56 3.26
N ILE A 247 7.07 -15.70 2.77
CA ILE A 247 7.57 -16.79 3.62
C ILE A 247 9.07 -16.76 3.46
N MET A 248 9.78 -16.71 4.59
CA MET A 248 11.24 -16.75 4.62
C MET A 248 11.75 -17.93 3.78
N GLU A 249 12.77 -17.69 2.94
CA GLU A 249 13.41 -18.73 2.13
C GLU A 249 13.90 -19.91 3.00
N GLY A 250 13.69 -21.13 2.51
CA GLY A 250 14.32 -22.34 3.04
C GLY A 250 13.40 -23.43 3.60
N ASP A 251 12.08 -23.23 3.56
CA ASP A 251 11.13 -24.26 4.02
C ASP A 251 10.07 -24.53 2.94
N ASP A 252 10.28 -25.56 2.13
CA ASP A 252 9.34 -25.98 1.08
C ASP A 252 7.96 -26.36 1.67
N ASP A 253 7.91 -26.74 2.96
CA ASP A 253 6.65 -27.00 3.69
C ASP A 253 5.92 -25.69 4.06
N ALA A 254 6.58 -24.53 3.96
CA ALA A 254 6.00 -23.26 4.36
C ALA A 254 5.13 -22.63 3.27
N LEU A 255 5.17 -23.09 2.02
CA LEU A 255 4.21 -22.71 0.96
C LEU A 255 2.76 -23.05 1.34
N ASP A 256 2.53 -24.14 2.07
CA ASP A 256 1.20 -24.51 2.58
C ASP A 256 0.68 -23.53 3.65
N ALA A 257 1.59 -22.80 4.31
CA ALA A 257 1.29 -21.75 5.27
C ALA A 257 1.17 -20.36 4.63
N ALA A 258 1.45 -20.21 3.33
CA ALA A 258 1.37 -18.93 2.64
C ALA A 258 -0.05 -18.36 2.71
N ILE A 259 -0.15 -17.09 3.09
CA ILE A 259 -1.42 -16.38 2.99
C ILE A 259 -1.49 -15.83 1.57
N LEU A 260 -2.56 -16.17 0.87
CA LEU A 260 -2.85 -15.55 -0.42
C LEU A 260 -3.63 -14.26 -0.16
N ALA A 261 -3.10 -13.12 -0.57
CA ALA A 261 -3.70 -11.79 -0.43
C ALA A 261 -3.86 -11.16 -1.81
N PRO A 262 -5.06 -10.66 -2.18
CA PRO A 262 -5.22 -9.89 -3.41
C PRO A 262 -4.59 -8.52 -3.29
N VAL A 263 -4.13 -8.00 -4.42
CA VAL A 263 -3.94 -6.55 -4.65
C VAL A 263 -5.00 -6.12 -5.67
N ARG A 264 -5.90 -5.23 -5.27
CA ARG A 264 -7.03 -4.78 -6.08
C ARG A 264 -6.86 -3.34 -6.52
N PHE A 265 -7.18 -3.08 -7.77
CA PHE A 265 -7.32 -1.75 -8.34
C PHE A 265 -8.80 -1.49 -8.61
N VAL A 266 -9.37 -0.51 -7.94
CA VAL A 266 -10.81 -0.29 -7.87
C VAL A 266 -11.18 1.02 -8.55
N GLU A 267 -11.90 0.91 -9.66
CA GLU A 267 -12.57 2.03 -10.32
C GLU A 267 -14.02 2.10 -9.84
N SER A 268 -14.35 3.18 -9.13
CA SER A 268 -15.66 3.36 -8.50
C SER A 268 -16.23 4.73 -8.83
N SER A 269 -17.56 4.81 -8.88
CA SER A 269 -18.30 6.07 -8.98
C SER A 269 -18.63 6.68 -7.61
N ALA A 270 -18.04 6.17 -6.53
CA ALA A 270 -18.20 6.74 -5.20
C ALA A 270 -17.80 8.22 -5.19
N ARG A 271 -18.37 8.99 -4.25
CA ARG A 271 -17.96 10.39 -4.06
C ARG A 271 -16.45 10.46 -3.81
N THR A 272 -15.85 11.58 -4.16
CA THR A 272 -14.48 11.92 -3.81
C THR A 272 -14.51 13.21 -2.99
N GLY A 273 -13.42 13.50 -2.27
CA GLY A 273 -13.23 14.79 -1.62
C GLY A 273 -13.00 15.92 -2.63
N ASP A 274 -12.12 16.85 -2.30
CA ASP A 274 -11.73 17.95 -3.20
C ASP A 274 -10.93 17.49 -4.43
N LEU A 275 -10.40 16.26 -4.39
CA LEU A 275 -9.56 15.69 -5.44
C LEU A 275 -10.22 14.43 -5.96
N SER A 276 -10.32 14.29 -7.28
CA SER A 276 -10.78 13.05 -7.89
C SER A 276 -9.66 11.99 -7.86
N VAL A 277 -10.04 10.71 -8.00
CA VAL A 277 -9.06 9.62 -8.12
C VAL A 277 -8.11 9.85 -9.31
N ALA A 278 -8.59 10.47 -10.39
CA ALA A 278 -7.73 10.85 -11.52
C ALA A 278 -6.69 11.91 -11.13
N ASP A 279 -7.10 12.95 -10.39
CA ASP A 279 -6.17 13.99 -9.91
C ASP A 279 -5.10 13.41 -8.99
N TYR A 280 -5.47 12.44 -8.12
CA TYR A 280 -4.53 11.73 -7.27
C TYR A 280 -3.50 10.95 -8.10
N VAL A 281 -3.97 10.13 -9.05
CA VAL A 281 -3.08 9.33 -9.91
C VAL A 281 -2.14 10.23 -10.71
N ASP A 282 -2.66 11.31 -11.29
CA ASP A 282 -1.88 12.28 -12.08
C ASP A 282 -0.85 13.04 -11.23
N LEU A 283 -1.14 13.32 -9.96
CA LEU A 283 -0.17 13.92 -9.05
C LEU A 283 0.98 12.95 -8.74
N VAL A 284 0.64 11.71 -8.38
CA VAL A 284 1.63 10.68 -8.05
C VAL A 284 2.53 10.41 -9.25
N ASP A 285 1.95 10.12 -10.42
CA ASP A 285 2.71 9.81 -11.64
C ASP A 285 3.62 10.97 -12.06
N ARG A 286 3.13 12.21 -12.04
CA ARG A 286 3.97 13.39 -12.34
C ARG A 286 5.10 13.57 -11.33
N SER A 287 4.83 13.35 -10.04
CA SER A 287 5.86 13.49 -9.00
C SER A 287 6.92 12.41 -9.15
N VAL A 288 6.53 11.14 -9.34
CA VAL A 288 7.49 10.06 -9.57
C VAL A 288 8.32 10.31 -10.82
N ARG A 289 7.71 10.67 -11.95
CA ARG A 289 8.44 10.95 -13.21
C ARG A 289 9.36 12.17 -13.14
N ALA A 290 9.05 13.13 -12.27
CA ALA A 290 9.87 14.31 -12.08
C ALA A 290 11.19 14.01 -11.36
N PHE A 291 11.21 12.99 -10.51
CA PHE A 291 12.32 12.73 -9.59
C PHE A 291 12.94 11.34 -9.70
N THR A 292 12.28 10.42 -10.40
CA THR A 292 12.76 9.08 -10.72
C THR A 292 12.87 8.94 -12.23
N GLY A 293 14.03 8.47 -12.68
CA GLY A 293 14.35 8.17 -14.06
C GLY A 293 14.38 6.66 -14.35
N GLN A 294 15.25 6.26 -15.26
CA GLN A 294 15.59 4.86 -15.51
C GLN A 294 16.84 4.55 -14.67
N ASP A 295 16.71 3.68 -13.68
CA ASP A 295 17.73 3.32 -12.69
C ASP A 295 18.34 4.52 -11.92
N ALA A 296 17.52 5.54 -11.66
CA ALA A 296 18.03 6.76 -11.06
C ALA A 296 16.95 7.49 -10.26
N GLY A 297 17.40 8.07 -9.16
CA GLY A 297 16.62 8.98 -8.34
C GLY A 297 15.45 8.36 -7.60
N TYR A 298 14.72 9.19 -6.88
CA TYR A 298 13.68 8.75 -5.96
C TYR A 298 12.64 9.84 -5.79
N SER A 299 11.38 9.44 -5.76
CA SER A 299 10.28 10.25 -5.25
C SER A 299 9.74 9.57 -4.00
N ARG A 300 9.40 10.37 -2.98
CA ARG A 300 8.70 9.87 -1.78
C ARG A 300 7.42 9.11 -2.11
N TRP A 301 6.80 9.39 -3.25
CA TRP A 301 5.59 8.70 -3.69
C TRP A 301 5.84 7.24 -4.10
N LEU A 302 7.11 6.84 -4.32
CA LEU A 302 7.48 5.44 -4.48
C LEU A 302 7.39 4.66 -3.15
N ASP A 303 7.38 5.32 -1.99
CA ASP A 303 7.16 4.64 -0.71
C ASP A 303 5.73 4.11 -0.58
N ASN A 304 4.77 4.67 -1.33
CA ASN A 304 3.44 4.09 -1.46
C ASN A 304 3.47 2.93 -2.46
N HIS A 305 4.04 1.80 -2.03
CA HIS A 305 4.19 0.60 -2.83
C HIS A 305 3.68 -0.66 -2.13
N VAL A 306 3.51 -1.71 -2.93
CA VAL A 306 3.44 -3.09 -2.44
C VAL A 306 4.76 -3.80 -2.77
N GLY A 307 5.38 -4.39 -1.75
CA GLY A 307 6.56 -5.25 -1.90
C GLY A 307 6.17 -6.66 -2.33
N LEU A 308 6.77 -7.13 -3.43
CA LEU A 308 6.46 -8.40 -4.07
C LEU A 308 7.74 -9.22 -4.19
N GLY A 309 7.87 -10.20 -3.30
CA GLY A 309 9.01 -11.10 -3.24
C GLY A 309 9.05 -12.04 -4.46
N ASN A 310 10.21 -12.11 -5.08
CA ASN A 310 10.52 -12.95 -6.23
C ASN A 310 11.19 -14.28 -5.82
N THR A 311 11.26 -14.60 -4.53
CA THR A 311 11.98 -15.77 -4.00
C THR A 311 11.45 -17.10 -4.54
N LEU A 312 10.24 -17.12 -5.12
CA LEU A 312 9.64 -18.27 -5.80
C LEU A 312 9.92 -18.33 -7.31
N TYR A 313 10.48 -17.28 -7.92
CA TYR A 313 10.66 -17.20 -9.36
C TYR A 313 12.14 -17.25 -9.75
N LYS A 314 12.42 -18.08 -10.75
CA LYS A 314 13.77 -18.51 -11.15
C LYS A 314 14.55 -17.49 -11.96
N ARG A 315 14.18 -16.20 -11.90
CA ARG A 315 14.72 -15.18 -12.79
C ARG A 315 15.21 -13.94 -12.06
N PRO A 316 16.32 -13.36 -12.51
CA PRO A 316 16.82 -12.11 -11.96
C PRO A 316 15.85 -10.95 -12.18
N VAL A 317 15.66 -10.13 -11.15
CA VAL A 317 14.69 -9.03 -11.17
C VAL A 317 15.12 -7.90 -12.11
N ASP A 318 16.42 -7.72 -12.34
CA ASP A 318 16.95 -6.72 -13.25
C ASP A 318 16.65 -7.02 -14.73
N GLU A 319 16.18 -8.22 -15.08
CA GLU A 319 15.62 -8.48 -16.41
C GLU A 319 14.36 -7.64 -16.71
N LEU A 320 13.69 -7.08 -15.68
CA LEU A 320 12.53 -6.20 -15.84
C LEU A 320 12.89 -4.80 -16.33
N ALA A 321 14.11 -4.33 -16.09
CA ALA A 321 14.57 -2.99 -16.46
C ALA A 321 14.26 -2.67 -17.93
N ALA A 322 14.64 -3.57 -18.84
CA ALA A 322 14.40 -3.39 -20.27
C ALA A 322 12.91 -3.32 -20.63
N TRP A 323 12.02 -4.00 -19.88
CA TRP A 323 10.58 -3.86 -20.09
C TRP A 323 10.07 -2.52 -19.56
N LEU A 324 10.46 -2.14 -18.34
CA LEU A 324 10.10 -0.87 -17.70
C LEU A 324 10.50 0.32 -18.58
N GLU A 325 11.71 0.32 -19.13
CA GLU A 325 12.19 1.31 -20.09
C GLU A 325 11.33 1.37 -21.37
N ARG A 326 10.95 0.20 -21.93
CA ARG A 326 10.12 0.14 -23.14
C ARG A 326 8.70 0.66 -22.92
N VAL A 327 8.15 0.50 -21.72
CA VAL A 327 6.82 1.01 -21.36
C VAL A 327 6.87 2.36 -20.66
N ASP A 328 8.05 3.00 -20.63
CA ASP A 328 8.29 4.31 -20.01
C ASP A 328 7.80 4.39 -18.56
N VAL A 329 8.17 3.40 -17.76
CA VAL A 329 7.93 3.36 -16.31
C VAL A 329 9.24 3.69 -15.59
N PRO A 330 9.30 4.77 -14.80
CA PRO A 330 10.46 5.05 -13.96
C PRO A 330 10.72 3.94 -12.95
N TRP A 331 12.00 3.67 -12.69
CA TRP A 331 12.43 2.68 -11.74
C TRP A 331 13.80 2.97 -11.15
N HIS A 332 14.10 2.32 -10.02
CA HIS A 332 15.36 2.42 -9.31
C HIS A 332 15.72 1.07 -8.68
N ALA A 333 16.95 0.58 -8.88
CA ALA A 333 17.43 -0.64 -8.22
C ALA A 333 18.12 -0.33 -6.88
N HIS A 334 17.81 -1.13 -5.86
CA HIS A 334 18.49 -1.13 -4.56
C HIS A 334 19.02 -2.52 -4.26
N TYR A 335 20.31 -2.63 -3.96
CA TYR A 335 20.90 -3.88 -3.53
C TYR A 335 22.04 -3.61 -2.55
N THR A 336 22.12 -4.41 -1.50
CA THR A 336 23.24 -4.36 -0.56
C THR A 336 24.44 -5.11 -1.15
N GLU A 337 25.63 -4.55 -0.98
CA GLU A 337 26.91 -4.96 -1.61
C GLU A 337 27.07 -6.46 -1.86
N MET A 338 27.60 -6.78 -3.05
CA MET A 338 28.01 -8.11 -3.47
C MET A 338 28.90 -8.76 -2.40
N ALA A 339 28.51 -9.93 -1.90
CA ALA A 339 29.48 -10.79 -1.24
C ALA A 339 30.57 -11.11 -2.28
N SER A 340 31.75 -10.54 -2.05
CA SER A 340 32.94 -10.65 -2.88
C SER A 340 33.28 -12.11 -3.19
N ASP A 341 33.54 -12.36 -4.48
CA ASP A 341 34.56 -13.26 -5.01
C ASP A 341 34.77 -14.58 -4.23
N ASP A 342 33.94 -15.59 -4.48
CA ASP A 342 34.42 -16.97 -4.77
C ASP A 342 33.30 -18.03 -4.89
N ASP A 343 32.06 -17.76 -4.44
CA ASP A 343 31.03 -18.82 -4.33
C ASP A 343 29.79 -18.69 -5.24
N GLY A 344 29.75 -17.71 -6.15
CA GLY A 344 28.60 -17.56 -7.07
C GLY A 344 27.29 -17.18 -6.36
N ALA A 345 27.37 -16.49 -5.23
CA ALA A 345 26.21 -16.01 -4.50
C ALA A 345 25.46 -14.95 -5.32
N GLU A 346 24.16 -15.18 -5.53
CA GLU A 346 23.25 -14.21 -6.12
C GLU A 346 23.14 -12.99 -5.17
N THR A 347 23.26 -11.78 -5.72
CA THR A 347 23.03 -10.57 -4.93
C THR A 347 21.53 -10.32 -4.86
N LEU A 348 20.97 -10.35 -3.64
CA LEU A 348 19.58 -10.00 -3.41
C LEU A 348 19.42 -8.48 -3.31
N GLY A 349 18.33 -7.99 -3.87
CA GLY A 349 17.96 -6.58 -3.82
C GLY A 349 16.50 -6.39 -4.20
N SER A 350 16.11 -5.15 -4.44
CA SER A 350 14.80 -4.81 -4.96
C SER A 350 14.84 -3.78 -6.07
N LEU A 351 13.83 -3.84 -6.93
CA LEU A 351 13.63 -2.91 -8.03
C LEU A 351 12.33 -2.15 -7.75
N TRP A 352 12.47 -0.88 -7.39
CA TRP A 352 11.36 0.02 -7.07
C TRP A 352 10.87 0.66 -8.35
N THR A 353 9.57 0.61 -8.61
CA THR A 353 8.98 1.10 -9.86
C THR A 353 7.79 2.00 -9.58
N ALA A 354 7.53 2.97 -10.47
CA ALA A 354 6.35 3.83 -10.40
C ALA A 354 5.02 3.05 -10.42
N GLY A 355 5.06 1.78 -10.84
CA GLY A 355 3.90 0.89 -10.87
C GLY A 355 2.78 1.43 -11.75
N VAL A 356 1.55 1.41 -11.23
CA VAL A 356 0.35 1.81 -11.98
C VAL A 356 -0.74 2.37 -11.05
N ALA A 357 -1.53 3.32 -11.54
CA ALA A 357 -2.63 3.94 -10.79
C ALA A 357 -2.21 4.55 -9.44
N GLY A 358 -1.01 5.12 -9.38
CA GLY A 358 -0.48 5.76 -8.17
C GLY A 358 -0.09 4.80 -7.05
N LEU A 359 0.03 3.51 -7.36
CA LEU A 359 0.65 2.50 -6.49
C LEU A 359 1.94 2.03 -7.13
N ALA A 360 3.05 2.23 -6.44
CA ALA A 360 4.36 1.73 -6.84
C ALA A 360 4.48 0.22 -6.55
N PHE A 361 5.46 -0.43 -7.18
CA PHE A 361 5.81 -1.82 -6.87
C PHE A 361 7.28 -1.89 -6.50
N GLU A 362 7.58 -2.53 -5.37
CA GLU A 362 8.93 -2.97 -5.01
C GLU A 362 9.03 -4.47 -5.35
N LEU A 363 9.91 -4.81 -6.28
CA LEU A 363 10.10 -6.18 -6.75
C LEU A 363 11.40 -6.72 -6.16
N HIS A 364 11.34 -7.64 -5.20
CA HIS A 364 12.51 -8.10 -4.46
C HIS A 364 13.04 -9.42 -5.00
N GLY A 365 14.32 -9.56 -5.34
CA GLY A 365 14.86 -10.81 -5.88
C GLY A 365 16.36 -10.76 -6.17
N ALA A 366 16.85 -11.81 -6.82
CA ALA A 366 18.23 -11.89 -7.28
C ALA A 366 18.53 -10.92 -8.43
N PHE A 367 19.74 -10.37 -8.48
CA PHE A 367 20.27 -9.58 -9.59
C PHE A 367 21.33 -10.37 -10.35
N ASN A 368 21.32 -10.29 -11.69
CA ASN A 368 22.40 -10.83 -12.54
C ASN A 368 23.27 -9.74 -13.18
N PHE A 369 22.94 -8.47 -12.93
CA PHE A 369 23.67 -7.28 -13.39
C PHE A 369 23.75 -7.16 -14.92
N THR A 370 22.76 -7.73 -15.62
CA THR A 370 22.67 -7.61 -17.08
C THR A 370 22.12 -6.26 -17.52
N ALA A 371 21.29 -5.64 -16.69
CA ALA A 371 20.70 -4.33 -16.95
C ALA A 371 21.13 -3.25 -15.95
N VAL A 372 21.65 -3.64 -14.79
CA VAL A 372 22.11 -2.73 -13.74
C VAL A 372 23.62 -2.93 -13.58
N HIS A 373 24.40 -1.88 -13.84
CA HIS A 373 25.86 -1.99 -13.95
C HIS A 373 26.63 -1.30 -12.83
N ASP A 374 26.03 -0.30 -12.18
CA ASP A 374 26.65 0.46 -11.10
C ASP A 374 25.82 0.30 -9.82
N PRO A 375 26.46 -0.03 -8.67
CA PRO A 375 25.78 -0.06 -7.39
C PRO A 375 25.22 1.30 -7.03
N VAL A 376 23.93 1.48 -7.29
CA VAL A 376 23.14 2.53 -6.68
C VAL A 376 23.03 2.17 -5.20
N GLY A 377 23.51 3.07 -4.33
CA GLY A 377 23.56 2.82 -2.90
C GLY A 377 22.17 2.60 -2.30
N GLU A 378 22.13 2.40 -0.98
CA GLU A 378 20.86 2.44 -0.25
C GLU A 378 20.11 3.76 -0.54
N LEU A 379 18.77 3.72 -0.52
CA LEU A 379 17.96 4.95 -0.60
C LEU A 379 18.40 5.93 0.49
N ASP A 380 18.95 7.06 0.06
CA ASP A 380 19.22 8.16 0.95
C ASP A 380 17.95 9.03 1.10
N TYR A 381 17.09 8.61 2.03
CA TYR A 381 15.87 9.34 2.44
C TYR A 381 16.15 10.73 3.04
N CYS A 382 17.41 11.04 3.32
CA CYS A 382 17.83 12.33 3.83
C CYS A 382 18.26 13.31 2.74
N THR A 383 18.15 12.91 1.47
CA THR A 383 18.61 13.73 0.35
C THR A 383 17.51 13.90 -0.67
N ARG A 384 17.55 15.05 -1.34
CA ARG A 384 16.52 15.46 -2.29
C ARG A 384 16.45 14.62 -3.54
N THR A 385 17.34 13.69 -3.80
CA THR A 385 17.28 13.02 -5.10
C THR A 385 17.57 11.55 -5.02
N SER A 386 18.28 11.05 -4.00
CA SER A 386 18.88 9.70 -3.95
C SER A 386 19.68 9.29 -5.21
N VAL A 387 19.79 10.17 -6.22
CA VAL A 387 20.43 9.91 -7.51
C VAL A 387 21.91 9.59 -7.32
N CYS A 388 22.52 10.12 -6.26
CA CYS A 388 23.94 9.98 -5.99
C CYS A 388 24.25 9.91 -4.50
N ARG A 389 25.28 9.12 -4.15
CA ARG A 389 25.90 9.18 -2.82
C ARG A 389 26.35 10.62 -2.56
N ALA A 390 26.38 11.03 -1.29
CA ALA A 390 26.70 12.41 -0.92
C ALA A 390 28.05 12.93 -1.48
N GLU A 391 28.96 12.00 -1.76
CA GLU A 391 30.28 12.24 -2.35
C GLU A 391 30.27 12.55 -3.87
N ASP A 392 29.17 12.26 -4.58
CA ASP A 392 29.11 12.31 -6.05
C ASP A 392 28.18 13.40 -6.63
N TYR A 393 27.56 14.23 -5.79
CA TYR A 393 26.56 15.23 -6.22
C TYR A 393 26.98 16.16 -7.36
N ALA A 394 28.28 16.47 -7.48
CA ALA A 394 28.81 17.34 -8.53
C ALA A 394 28.71 16.72 -9.94
N GLN A 395 28.58 15.40 -10.05
CA GLN A 395 28.56 14.69 -11.33
C GLN A 395 27.14 14.47 -11.88
N CYS A 396 26.12 14.60 -11.03
CA CYS A 396 24.79 14.06 -11.29
C CYS A 396 23.80 15.10 -11.87
N GLY A 397 24.24 16.34 -12.09
CA GLY A 397 23.55 17.30 -12.96
C GLY A 397 22.15 17.75 -12.53
N LEU A 398 21.80 17.62 -11.25
CA LEU A 398 20.47 17.96 -10.75
C LEU A 398 20.34 19.49 -10.56
N ALA A 399 19.63 20.13 -11.49
CA ALA A 399 19.37 21.57 -11.48
C ALA A 399 18.17 21.94 -10.59
N ASP A 400 18.29 23.06 -9.87
CA ASP A 400 17.36 23.58 -8.84
C ASP A 400 15.94 24.00 -9.34
N ASP A 401 15.61 23.82 -10.62
CA ASP A 401 14.52 24.58 -11.27
C ASP A 401 13.11 23.93 -11.20
N LEU A 402 12.97 22.69 -10.73
CA LEU A 402 11.71 21.92 -10.85
C LEU A 402 10.62 22.28 -9.81
N VAL A 403 11.01 22.71 -8.61
CA VAL A 403 10.13 22.89 -7.44
C VAL A 403 9.05 23.98 -7.68
N SER A 404 9.36 25.02 -8.46
CA SER A 404 8.44 26.14 -8.71
C SER A 404 7.19 25.77 -9.53
N SER A 405 7.20 24.62 -10.22
CA SER A 405 6.11 24.18 -11.10
C SER A 405 5.05 23.31 -10.41
N LEU A 406 5.36 22.73 -9.24
CA LEU A 406 4.47 21.84 -8.48
C LEU A 406 3.64 22.60 -7.41
N GLU A 407 4.08 23.78 -6.98
CA GLU A 407 3.40 24.58 -5.95
C GLU A 407 2.17 25.38 -6.44
N SER A 408 1.81 25.26 -7.72
CA SER A 408 0.66 25.97 -8.29
C SER A 408 -0.28 25.02 -9.03
N PRO A 409 -1.32 24.46 -8.38
CA PRO A 409 -2.45 23.96 -9.14
C PRO A 409 -3.04 25.17 -9.86
N LYS A 410 -2.81 25.25 -11.17
CA LYS A 410 -3.41 26.28 -12.01
C LYS A 410 -4.91 26.27 -11.78
N LYS A 411 -5.41 27.26 -11.03
CA LYS A 411 -6.81 27.68 -11.05
C LYS A 411 -7.08 28.34 -12.39
N GLU A 412 -7.16 27.56 -13.47
CA GLU A 412 -7.80 28.01 -14.70
C GLU A 412 -9.29 27.70 -14.57
N ARG A 413 -10.09 28.77 -14.63
CA ARG A 413 -11.56 28.80 -14.51
C ARG A 413 -12.24 28.32 -15.79
#